data_AF-L0B0K2-F1
#
_entry.id   AF-L0B0K2-F1
#
_cell.length_a   1.000
_cell.length_b   1.000
_cell.length_c   1.000
_cell.angle_alpha   90.00
_cell.angle_beta   90.00
_cell.angle_gamma   90.00
#
_symmetry.space_group_name_H-M   'P 1'
#
loop_
_entity.id
_entity.type
_entity.pdbx_description
1 polymer ?
#
loop_
_entity_poly.entity_id
_entity_poly.type
_entity_poly.pdbx_seq_one_letter_code
_entity_poly.pdbx_strand_id
1 'polypeptide(L)'
;MRTLAALYIFSLCKLCNAGWPCCLQGDDSDDTESPSAAAQSPATCMSHPLDTLDISNPEQSIMNVVERDNGSSQQKHYFPKVGIHITSVFDGESPLWMAPVERQGEVLFVERFIRGKTEILGLNIVHGQEFAPRYFEKLDGEWKETSKRNYFKKLNDVRFCS
;
A
#
# COMPACT_ATOMS: atom_id res chain seq x y z
N MET A 1 -39.29 -5.59 -23.72
CA MET A 1 -40.51 -5.65 -22.88
C MET A 1 -40.33 -6.82 -21.91
N ARG A 2 -40.58 -6.82 -20.59
CA ARG A 2 -41.02 -5.84 -19.57
C ARG A 2 -40.67 -6.48 -18.18
N THR A 3 -40.20 -5.81 -17.13
CA THR A 3 -39.62 -4.46 -16.97
C THR A 3 -38.84 -4.36 -15.63
N LEU A 4 -37.70 -3.64 -15.62
CA LEU A 4 -37.16 -2.79 -14.54
C LEU A 4 -37.59 -3.09 -13.08
N ALA A 5 -36.74 -3.79 -12.32
CA ALA A 5 -36.73 -3.76 -10.85
C ALA A 5 -35.69 -2.75 -10.37
N ALA A 6 -35.98 -1.46 -10.59
CA ALA A 6 -35.09 -0.37 -10.24
C ALA A 6 -35.53 0.31 -8.93
N LEU A 7 -34.55 0.66 -8.08
CA LEU A 7 -34.62 1.80 -7.15
C LEU A 7 -35.72 1.77 -6.07
N TYR A 8 -35.46 1.11 -4.92
CA TYR A 8 -36.27 1.34 -3.70
C TYR A 8 -35.49 1.35 -2.37
N ILE A 9 -34.22 1.80 -2.37
CA ILE A 9 -33.50 2.16 -1.12
C ILE A 9 -32.77 3.51 -1.28
N PHE A 10 -33.46 4.49 -1.86
CA PHE A 10 -33.00 5.89 -1.97
C PHE A 10 -34.16 6.86 -1.64
N SER A 11 -34.76 6.75 -0.44
CA SER A 11 -35.79 7.71 0.00
C SER A 11 -36.07 7.77 1.51
N LEU A 12 -35.03 7.84 2.36
CA LEU A 12 -35.21 8.27 3.77
C LEU A 12 -34.17 9.33 4.23
N CYS A 13 -33.63 10.09 3.29
CA CYS A 13 -33.03 11.40 3.60
C CYS A 13 -34.15 12.41 3.94
N LYS A 14 -34.71 12.32 5.15
CA LYS A 14 -35.58 13.38 5.69
C LYS A 14 -34.71 14.45 6.35
N LEU A 15 -34.45 15.52 5.58
CA LEU A 15 -33.84 16.76 6.05
C LEU A 15 -34.77 17.54 6.97
N CYS A 16 -34.17 18.32 7.88
CA CYS A 16 -34.74 19.53 8.52
C CYS A 16 -35.93 19.33 9.50
N ASN A 17 -36.11 20.16 10.54
CA ASN A 17 -35.50 21.46 10.88
C ASN A 17 -35.39 21.67 12.41
N ALA A 18 -34.72 22.77 12.81
CA ALA A 18 -34.42 23.14 14.19
C ALA A 18 -35.64 23.37 15.11
N GLY A 19 -35.43 23.16 16.42
CA GLY A 19 -36.35 23.55 17.49
C GLY A 19 -35.69 23.44 18.88
N TRP A 20 -35.26 24.57 19.44
CA TRP A 20 -34.77 24.72 20.82
C TRP A 20 -35.69 25.71 21.54
N PRO A 21 -36.23 25.36 22.73
CA PRO A 21 -35.87 26.09 23.96
C PRO A 21 -35.72 25.11 25.16
N CYS A 22 -34.62 25.12 25.90
CA CYS A 22 -34.24 26.01 27.02
C CYS A 22 -34.62 25.42 28.39
N CYS A 23 -33.64 25.51 29.27
CA CYS A 23 -33.50 24.96 30.62
C CYS A 23 -34.59 25.38 31.62
N LEU A 24 -34.79 24.55 32.65
CA LEU A 24 -35.27 24.79 34.04
C LEU A 24 -35.70 23.41 34.61
N GLN A 25 -35.51 23.01 35.87
CA GLN A 25 -34.60 23.33 36.99
C GLN A 25 -34.88 22.24 38.06
N GLY A 26 -33.90 21.79 38.85
CA GLY A 26 -34.19 20.94 40.02
C GLY A 26 -33.03 20.09 40.55
N ASP A 27 -32.26 20.66 41.48
CA ASP A 27 -31.42 19.96 42.49
C ASP A 27 -32.31 19.03 43.37
N ASP A 28 -31.87 18.04 44.15
CA ASP A 28 -30.71 17.79 45.03
C ASP A 28 -30.48 16.25 45.15
N SER A 29 -29.40 15.64 45.68
CA SER A 29 -27.98 16.01 45.93
C SER A 29 -27.20 14.76 46.46
N ASP A 30 -26.05 14.97 47.14
CA ASP A 30 -25.21 14.07 47.96
C ASP A 30 -24.08 13.24 47.29
N ASP A 31 -22.95 13.16 48.01
CA ASP A 31 -21.58 13.04 47.49
C ASP A 31 -20.96 11.64 47.62
N THR A 32 -19.94 11.31 46.79
CA THR A 32 -18.68 10.66 47.21
C THR A 32 -17.61 10.68 46.10
N GLU A 33 -16.49 11.31 46.46
CA GLU A 33 -15.13 11.44 45.88
C GLU A 33 -14.57 10.36 44.90
N SER A 34 -14.26 10.79 43.66
CA SER A 34 -12.93 10.79 42.96
C SER A 34 -12.03 9.52 42.87
N PRO A 35 -11.01 9.49 41.97
CA PRO A 35 -10.95 9.89 40.55
C PRO A 35 -10.37 8.78 39.63
N SER A 36 -10.73 8.75 38.35
CA SER A 36 -9.83 8.15 37.34
C SER A 36 -9.96 8.76 35.94
N ALA A 37 -8.88 9.42 35.54
CA ALA A 37 -8.40 9.69 34.19
C ALA A 37 -9.44 9.84 33.05
N ALA A 38 -9.65 11.09 32.65
CA ALA A 38 -10.01 11.40 31.28
C ALA A 38 -8.92 10.92 30.31
N ALA A 39 -9.31 10.11 29.32
CA ALA A 39 -8.84 10.23 27.93
C ALA A 39 -9.65 9.29 27.02
N GLN A 40 -10.57 9.87 26.25
CA GLN A 40 -11.07 9.21 25.05
C GLN A 40 -9.89 9.09 24.08
N SER A 41 -9.43 7.87 23.82
CA SER A 41 -8.36 7.61 22.85
C SER A 41 -8.88 6.78 21.68
N PRO A 42 -9.52 7.40 20.67
CA PRO A 42 -9.65 6.81 19.35
C PRO A 42 -8.33 7.04 18.61
N ALA A 43 -7.25 6.40 19.06
CA ALA A 43 -6.05 6.24 18.27
C ALA A 43 -6.36 5.26 17.12
N THR A 44 -7.09 5.74 16.13
CA THR A 44 -7.22 5.08 14.83
C THR A 44 -5.82 5.12 14.21
N CYS A 45 -5.04 4.07 14.47
CA CYS A 45 -3.86 3.78 13.72
C CYS A 45 -4.28 3.73 12.25
N MET A 46 -3.81 4.68 11.45
CA MET A 46 -3.96 4.67 10.00
C MET A 46 -3.08 3.54 9.46
N SER A 47 -3.54 2.30 9.62
CA SER A 47 -2.89 1.14 9.05
C SER A 47 -2.98 1.27 7.54
N HIS A 48 -1.84 1.47 6.88
CA HIS A 48 -1.78 1.16 5.46
C HIS A 48 -2.20 -0.31 5.27
N PRO A 49 -2.89 -0.65 4.17
CA PRO A 49 -3.27 -2.03 3.91
C PRO A 49 -2.04 -2.96 3.97
N LEU A 50 -2.09 -4.00 4.79
CA LEU A 50 -0.96 -4.93 5.04
C LEU A 50 -0.57 -5.76 3.81
N ASP A 51 -1.30 -5.61 2.70
CA ASP A 51 -1.09 -6.23 1.39
C ASP A 51 -0.40 -5.28 0.38
N THR A 52 -0.03 -4.07 0.81
CA THR A 52 0.51 -3.01 -0.05
C THR A 52 1.97 -2.72 0.27
N LEU A 53 2.82 -2.67 -0.76
CA LEU A 53 4.23 -2.31 -0.66
C LEU A 53 4.50 -0.96 -1.36
N ASP A 54 4.91 0.06 -0.60
CA ASP A 54 5.61 1.21 -1.17
C ASP A 54 7.13 0.99 -1.09
N ILE A 55 7.82 0.96 -2.24
CA ILE A 55 9.28 0.79 -2.29
C ILE A 55 10.05 2.05 -1.87
N SER A 56 9.37 3.21 -1.85
CA SER A 56 9.92 4.50 -1.45
C SER A 56 9.95 4.63 0.08
N ASN A 57 8.93 4.08 0.76
CA ASN A 57 8.78 4.06 2.21
C ASN A 57 8.28 2.69 2.70
N PRO A 58 9.12 1.64 2.70
CA PRO A 58 8.71 0.28 3.02
C PRO A 58 8.40 0.10 4.51
N GLU A 59 7.20 -0.39 4.82
CA GLU A 59 6.81 -0.70 6.20
C GLU A 59 7.63 -1.87 6.78
N GLN A 60 8.49 -1.56 7.76
CA GLN A 60 9.34 -2.55 8.45
C GLN A 60 8.56 -3.54 9.31
N SER A 61 7.27 -3.30 9.55
CA SER A 61 6.32 -4.22 10.20
C SER A 61 6.14 -5.49 9.35
N ILE A 62 5.93 -5.32 8.05
CA ILE A 62 5.54 -6.35 7.08
C ILE A 62 6.66 -6.76 6.11
N MET A 63 7.67 -5.90 5.88
CA MET A 63 8.78 -6.15 4.97
C MET A 63 10.11 -6.36 5.69
N ASN A 64 10.96 -7.23 5.12
CA ASN A 64 12.40 -7.24 5.34
C ASN A 64 13.07 -6.55 4.14
N VAL A 65 13.95 -5.57 4.40
CA VAL A 65 14.70 -4.86 3.36
C VAL A 65 16.18 -5.17 3.49
N VAL A 66 16.80 -5.62 2.40
CA VAL A 66 18.25 -5.87 2.32
C VAL A 66 18.85 -4.90 1.32
N GLU A 67 19.73 -4.03 1.80
CA GLU A 67 20.38 -3.00 1.00
C GLU A 67 21.89 -3.28 0.87
N ARG A 68 22.45 -2.94 -0.31
CA ARG A 68 23.89 -2.92 -0.57
C ARG A 68 24.22 -1.70 -1.41
N ASP A 69 25.23 -0.95 -0.98
CA ASP A 69 25.85 0.15 -1.73
C ASP A 69 27.35 -0.15 -1.85
N ASN A 70 27.92 0.07 -3.04
CA ASN A 70 29.36 -0.06 -3.31
C ASN A 70 29.99 1.24 -3.83
N GLY A 71 29.33 2.38 -3.64
CA GLY A 71 29.69 3.72 -4.11
C GLY A 71 29.39 3.97 -5.60
N SER A 72 29.32 2.91 -6.42
CA SER A 72 29.01 3.02 -7.86
C SER A 72 27.60 2.54 -8.22
N SER A 73 27.04 1.64 -7.42
CA SER A 73 25.72 1.04 -7.61
C SER A 73 25.04 0.74 -6.28
N GLN A 74 23.74 0.97 -6.24
CA GLN A 74 22.86 0.61 -5.12
C GLN A 74 21.95 -0.56 -5.52
N GLN A 75 21.74 -1.47 -4.58
CA GLN A 75 20.88 -2.64 -4.71
C GLN A 75 19.98 -2.72 -3.48
N LYS A 76 18.66 -2.75 -3.67
CA LYS A 76 17.68 -3.01 -2.59
C LYS A 76 16.84 -4.22 -2.93
N HIS A 77 16.66 -5.11 -1.97
CA HIS A 77 15.71 -6.23 -2.04
C HIS A 77 14.65 -6.07 -0.98
N TYR A 78 13.40 -6.32 -1.34
CA TYR A 78 12.25 -6.22 -0.45
C TYR A 78 11.58 -7.59 -0.42
N PHE A 79 11.58 -8.24 0.74
CA PHE A 79 10.97 -9.55 0.97
C PHE A 79 9.82 -9.40 1.96
N PRO A 80 8.57 -9.79 1.63
CA PRO A 80 7.51 -9.89 2.62
C PRO A 80 7.92 -10.85 3.74
N LYS A 81 7.46 -10.56 4.96
CA LYS A 81 7.63 -11.48 6.09
C LYS A 81 6.70 -12.68 5.95
N VAL A 82 7.01 -13.75 6.68
CA VAL A 82 6.22 -14.98 6.70
C VAL A 82 4.76 -14.67 7.04
N GLY A 83 3.83 -15.08 6.17
CA GLY A 83 2.39 -14.83 6.32
C GLY A 83 1.89 -13.47 5.83
N ILE A 84 2.76 -12.63 5.27
CA ILE A 84 2.38 -11.39 4.57
C ILE A 84 2.22 -11.67 3.08
N HIS A 85 1.06 -11.33 2.53
CA HIS A 85 0.71 -11.52 1.13
C HIS A 85 0.57 -10.15 0.46
N ILE A 86 1.60 -9.73 -0.29
CA ILE A 86 1.61 -8.43 -0.96
C ILE A 86 0.92 -8.54 -2.33
N THR A 87 -0.20 -7.85 -2.48
CA THR A 87 -1.06 -7.82 -3.68
C THR A 87 -0.91 -6.53 -4.49
N SER A 88 -0.23 -5.50 -3.98
CA SER A 88 0.06 -4.27 -4.72
C SER A 88 1.42 -3.67 -4.40
N VAL A 89 2.00 -2.96 -5.39
CA VAL A 89 3.32 -2.33 -5.30
C VAL A 89 3.30 -0.93 -5.90
N PHE A 90 3.90 0.02 -5.19
CA PHE A 90 4.01 1.43 -5.55
C PHE A 90 5.44 1.95 -5.35
N ASP A 91 5.75 3.09 -5.97
CA ASP A 91 6.90 3.96 -5.65
C ASP A 91 6.34 5.35 -5.33
N GLY A 92 6.05 5.58 -4.05
CA GLY A 92 5.24 6.70 -3.58
C GLY A 92 3.83 6.65 -4.17
N GLU A 93 3.42 7.71 -4.88
CA GLU A 93 2.12 7.77 -5.56
C GLU A 93 2.09 7.00 -6.90
N SER A 94 3.23 6.47 -7.38
CA SER A 94 3.30 5.79 -8.68
C SER A 94 2.94 4.30 -8.56
N PRO A 95 1.82 3.80 -9.12
CA PRO A 95 1.51 2.38 -9.13
C PRO A 95 2.48 1.62 -10.05
N LEU A 96 3.17 0.62 -9.51
CA LEU A 96 4.00 -0.31 -10.29
C LEU A 96 3.21 -1.55 -10.70
N TRP A 97 2.42 -2.10 -9.79
CA TRP A 97 1.62 -3.30 -10.03
C TRP A 97 0.49 -3.48 -9.02
N MET A 98 -0.60 -4.10 -9.45
CA MET A 98 -1.69 -4.58 -8.61
C MET A 98 -2.13 -5.96 -9.09
N ALA A 99 -2.47 -6.85 -8.16
CA ALA A 99 -3.01 -8.16 -8.46
C ALA A 99 -4.36 -8.05 -9.19
N PRO A 100 -4.59 -8.77 -10.30
CA PRO A 100 -5.89 -8.81 -10.95
C PRO A 100 -6.94 -9.45 -10.02
N VAL A 101 -8.15 -8.90 -9.99
CA VAL A 101 -9.24 -9.38 -9.11
C VAL A 101 -9.58 -10.85 -9.43
N GLU A 102 -9.52 -11.21 -10.71
CA GLU A 102 -9.78 -12.56 -11.22
C GLU A 102 -8.59 -13.53 -11.10
N ARG A 103 -7.40 -13.06 -10.72
CA ARG A 103 -6.19 -13.88 -10.55
C ARG A 103 -5.41 -13.46 -9.32
N GLN A 104 -5.66 -14.19 -8.22
CA GLN A 104 -4.85 -14.13 -7.01
C GLN A 104 -3.36 -14.19 -7.40
N GLY A 105 -2.66 -13.11 -7.06
CA GLY A 105 -1.27 -12.88 -7.42
C GLY A 105 -0.56 -12.21 -6.26
N GLU A 106 0.64 -12.68 -5.97
CA GLU A 106 1.38 -12.25 -4.78
C GLU A 106 2.84 -11.97 -5.13
N VAL A 107 3.41 -10.93 -4.55
CA VAL A 107 4.84 -10.60 -4.70
C VAL A 107 5.65 -11.49 -3.76
N LEU A 108 6.54 -12.30 -4.32
CA LEU A 108 7.52 -13.07 -3.54
C LEU A 108 8.67 -12.17 -3.06
N PHE A 109 9.16 -11.29 -3.94
CA PHE A 109 10.14 -10.26 -3.62
C PHE A 109 10.26 -9.21 -4.73
N VAL A 110 10.76 -8.03 -4.36
CA VAL A 110 11.13 -6.96 -5.29
C VAL A 110 12.64 -6.76 -5.26
N GLU A 111 13.28 -6.65 -6.43
CA GLU A 111 14.68 -6.20 -6.54
C GLU A 111 14.73 -4.84 -7.25
N ARG A 112 15.47 -3.88 -6.69
CA ARG A 112 15.71 -2.55 -7.27
C ARG A 112 17.22 -2.31 -7.41
N PHE A 113 17.63 -1.78 -8.55
CA PHE A 113 19.03 -1.51 -8.89
C PHE A 113 19.20 -0.11 -9.45
N ILE A 114 20.21 0.62 -8.96
CA ILE A 114 20.52 1.99 -9.38
C ILE A 114 22.02 2.08 -9.68
N ARG A 115 22.41 2.64 -10.84
CA ARG A 115 23.79 2.99 -11.20
C ARG A 115 23.81 4.19 -12.14
N GLY A 116 24.33 5.32 -11.67
CA GLY A 116 24.34 6.56 -12.45
C GLY A 116 22.92 7.01 -12.79
N LYS A 117 22.58 7.01 -14.08
CA LYS A 117 21.22 7.33 -14.58
C LYS A 117 20.34 6.09 -14.80
N THR A 118 20.90 4.88 -14.71
CA THR A 118 20.14 3.64 -14.90
C THR A 118 19.48 3.25 -13.60
N GLU A 119 18.17 3.15 -13.60
CA GLU A 119 17.38 2.58 -12.50
C GLU A 119 16.42 1.53 -13.06
N ILE A 120 16.48 0.31 -12.53
CA ILE A 120 15.67 -0.83 -12.96
C ILE A 120 15.09 -1.58 -11.76
N LEU A 121 13.94 -2.23 -11.97
CA LEU A 121 13.21 -2.94 -10.93
C LEU A 121 12.61 -4.24 -11.46
N GLY A 122 12.71 -5.31 -10.68
CA GLY A 122 12.09 -6.60 -10.94
C GLY A 122 11.07 -6.94 -9.86
N LEU A 123 9.81 -7.15 -10.26
CA LEU A 123 8.76 -7.72 -9.42
C LEU A 123 8.70 -9.22 -9.66
N ASN A 124 8.99 -10.02 -8.65
CA ASN A 124 8.95 -11.48 -8.74
C ASN A 124 7.60 -11.96 -8.18
N ILE A 125 6.63 -12.14 -9.07
CA ILE A 125 5.22 -12.42 -8.73
C ILE A 125 4.91 -13.91 -8.95
N VAL A 126 4.06 -14.48 -8.10
CA VAL A 126 3.45 -15.80 -8.29
C VAL A 126 1.93 -15.68 -8.49
N HIS A 127 1.38 -16.43 -9.44
CA HIS A 127 -0.06 -16.63 -9.64
C HIS A 127 -0.38 -18.12 -9.37
N GLY A 128 -0.70 -18.44 -8.12
CA GLY A 128 -0.88 -19.83 -7.66
C GLY A 128 0.41 -20.65 -7.73
N GLN A 129 0.67 -21.29 -8.87
CA GLN A 129 1.91 -22.04 -9.14
C GLN A 129 2.71 -21.47 -10.33
N GLU A 130 2.17 -20.47 -11.05
CA GLU A 130 2.85 -19.83 -12.18
C GLU A 130 3.75 -18.69 -11.69
N PHE A 131 5.02 -18.71 -12.09
CA PHE A 131 5.95 -17.60 -11.82
C PHE A 131 5.90 -16.58 -12.96
N ALA A 132 5.41 -15.37 -12.68
CA ALA A 132 5.08 -14.35 -13.66
C ALA A 132 5.79 -13.01 -13.37
N PRO A 133 7.14 -12.96 -13.44
CA PRO A 133 7.88 -11.76 -13.08
C PRO A 133 7.65 -10.62 -14.07
N ARG A 134 7.56 -9.40 -13.54
CA ARG A 134 7.49 -8.14 -14.30
C ARG A 134 8.78 -7.34 -14.11
N TYR A 135 9.14 -6.56 -15.12
CA TYR A 135 10.38 -5.81 -15.12
C TYR A 135 10.13 -4.37 -15.56
N PHE A 136 10.77 -3.43 -14.88
CA PHE A 136 10.58 -2.00 -15.09
C PHE A 136 11.93 -1.29 -15.22
N GLU A 137 11.92 -0.19 -15.94
CA GLU A 137 13.01 0.77 -16.02
C GLU A 137 12.46 2.16 -15.70
N LYS A 138 13.19 2.96 -14.93
CA LYS A 138 12.82 4.36 -14.66
C LYS A 138 13.41 5.24 -15.74
N LEU A 139 12.55 5.89 -16.52
CA LEU A 139 12.88 6.76 -17.64
C LEU A 139 12.22 8.11 -17.42
N ASP A 140 13.05 9.17 -17.34
CA ASP A 140 12.63 10.56 -17.11
C ASP A 140 11.79 10.75 -15.82
N GLY A 141 12.05 9.92 -14.81
CA GLY A 141 11.34 9.90 -13.53
C GLY A 141 10.17 8.92 -13.46
N GLU A 142 9.67 8.44 -14.59
CA GLU A 142 8.53 7.51 -14.68
C GLU A 142 8.98 6.05 -14.81
N TRP A 143 8.29 5.13 -14.14
CA TRP A 143 8.48 3.70 -14.35
C TRP A 143 7.78 3.22 -15.63
N LYS A 144 8.53 2.53 -16.49
CA LYS A 144 8.01 1.94 -17.73
C LYS A 144 8.32 0.44 -17.74
N GLU A 145 7.29 -0.38 -17.95
CA GLU A 145 7.46 -1.84 -18.06
C GLU A 145 8.33 -2.17 -19.27
N THR A 146 9.28 -3.10 -19.10
CA THR A 146 10.30 -3.44 -20.08
C THR A 146 10.43 -4.94 -20.23
N SER A 147 11.00 -5.39 -21.35
CA SER A 147 11.18 -6.83 -21.59
C SER A 147 12.21 -7.43 -20.62
N LYS A 148 12.02 -8.70 -20.25
CA LYS A 148 13.01 -9.51 -19.51
C LYS A 148 14.42 -9.37 -20.10
N ARG A 149 14.54 -9.39 -21.44
CA ARG A 149 15.82 -9.22 -22.15
C ARG A 149 16.48 -7.86 -21.88
N ASN A 150 15.71 -6.77 -21.92
CA ASN A 150 16.23 -5.42 -21.69
C ASN A 150 16.63 -5.23 -20.22
N TYR A 151 15.81 -5.73 -19.30
CA TYR A 151 16.11 -5.73 -17.86
C TYR A 151 17.42 -6.47 -17.57
N PHE A 152 17.57 -7.73 -18.01
CA PHE A 152 18.80 -8.50 -17.74
C PHE A 152 20.04 -7.94 -18.45
N LYS A 153 19.89 -7.30 -19.62
CA LYS A 153 21.00 -6.54 -20.24
C LYS A 153 21.49 -5.44 -19.29
N LYS A 154 20.58 -4.55 -18.86
CA LYS A 154 20.90 -3.44 -17.95
C LYS A 154 21.37 -3.93 -16.58
N LEU A 155 20.81 -5.03 -16.08
CA LEU A 155 21.21 -5.63 -14.80
C LEU A 155 22.67 -6.08 -14.82
N ASN A 156 23.16 -6.60 -15.94
CA ASN A 156 24.58 -6.94 -16.09
C ASN A 156 25.44 -5.67 -16.04
N ASP A 157 25.04 -4.63 -16.78
CA ASP A 157 25.71 -3.31 -16.79
C ASP A 157 25.69 -2.64 -15.39
N VAL A 158 24.69 -2.93 -14.55
CA VAL A 158 24.59 -2.39 -13.18
C VAL A 158 25.39 -3.23 -12.17
N ARG A 159 25.29 -4.57 -12.22
CA ARG A 159 25.93 -5.48 -11.23
C ARG A 159 27.43 -5.69 -11.48
N PHE A 160 27.89 -5.61 -12.72
CA PHE A 160 29.28 -5.87 -13.09
C PHE A 160 29.95 -4.60 -13.62
N CYS A 161 31.13 -4.26 -13.08
CA CYS A 161 32.00 -3.28 -13.71
C CYS A 161 32.67 -3.93 -14.93
N SER A 162 32.36 -3.39 -16.11
CA SER A 162 33.11 -3.59 -17.37
C SER A 162 34.14 -2.47 -17.54
#